data_AF-A0A973PQG2-F1
#
_entry.id   AF-A0A973PQG2-F1
#
_cell.length_a   1.000
_cell.length_b   1.000
_cell.length_c   1.000
_cell.angle_alpha   90.00
_cell.angle_beta   90.00
_cell.angle_gamma   90.00
#
_symmetry.space_group_name_H-M   'P 1'
#
loop_
_entity.id
_entity.type
_entity.pdbx_description
1 polymer ?
#
loop_
_entity_poly.entity_id
_entity_poly.type
_entity_poly.pdbx_seq_one_letter_code
_entity_poly.pdbx_strand_id
1 'polypeptide(L)'
;EARAVLEDPEGRWGDRDPTPRRYTAEALAELLGATGFAVGDVHGVRVFADLVPSRLVDGEPGAAEALVALERAAATHPVLRDIATQLHLIGRKS
;
A
#
# COMPACT_ATOMS: atom_id res chain seq x y z
N GLU A 1 10.60 -10.51 -16.74
CA GLU A 1 9.57 -10.63 -15.69
C GLU A 1 9.33 -9.30 -14.96
N ALA A 2 10.31 -8.73 -14.24
CA ALA A 2 10.11 -7.46 -13.52
C ALA A 2 9.61 -6.28 -14.38
N ARG A 3 10.16 -6.10 -15.58
CA ARG A 3 9.72 -5.04 -16.52
C ARG A 3 8.27 -5.24 -17.02
N ALA A 4 7.80 -6.48 -17.13
CA ALA A 4 6.45 -6.77 -17.61
C ALA A 4 5.37 -6.23 -16.66
N VAL A 5 5.64 -6.25 -15.34
CA VAL A 5 4.76 -5.65 -14.32
C VAL A 5 4.51 -4.17 -14.59
N LEU A 6 5.53 -3.44 -15.05
CA LEU A 6 5.44 -1.99 -15.27
C LEU A 6 4.67 -1.64 -16.54
N GLU A 7 4.56 -2.57 -17.49
CA GLU A 7 3.94 -2.36 -18.79
C GLU A 7 2.52 -2.97 -18.86
N ASP A 8 2.19 -3.96 -18.02
CA ASP A 8 0.85 -4.56 -17.94
C ASP A 8 -0.10 -3.64 -17.14
N PRO A 9 -1.24 -3.20 -17.71
CA PRO A 9 -2.19 -2.31 -17.04
C PRO A 9 -2.78 -2.84 -15.73
N GLU A 10 -2.76 -4.16 -15.54
CA GLU A 10 -3.26 -4.85 -14.36
C GLU A 10 -2.12 -5.26 -13.41
N GLY A 11 -0.89 -4.87 -13.76
CA GLY A 11 0.34 -5.11 -13.01
C GLY A 11 0.76 -6.56 -12.98
N ARG A 12 0.37 -7.40 -13.95
CA ARG A 12 0.76 -8.82 -13.98
C ARG A 12 2.17 -9.03 -14.52
N TRP A 13 2.89 -10.04 -14.02
CA TRP A 13 4.20 -10.43 -14.56
C TRP A 13 4.23 -11.67 -15.49
N GLY A 14 3.05 -12.20 -15.85
CA GLY A 14 2.87 -13.32 -16.77
C GLY A 14 1.87 -14.37 -16.28
N ASP A 15 1.72 -15.47 -17.03
CA ASP A 15 0.70 -16.52 -16.77
C ASP A 15 0.83 -17.23 -15.41
N ARG A 16 2.01 -17.14 -14.79
CA ARG A 16 2.29 -17.71 -13.46
C ARG A 16 2.14 -16.69 -12.33
N ASP A 17 1.58 -15.51 -12.57
CA ASP A 17 1.35 -14.53 -11.51
C ASP A 17 0.38 -15.07 -10.47
N PRO A 18 0.80 -15.28 -9.21
CA PRO A 18 -0.12 -15.71 -8.17
C PRO A 18 -1.06 -14.57 -7.73
N THR A 19 -0.76 -13.33 -8.11
CA THR A 19 -1.56 -12.15 -7.75
C THR A 19 -2.56 -11.88 -8.86
N PRO A 20 -3.89 -11.99 -8.62
CA PRO A 20 -4.87 -11.78 -9.68
C PRO A 20 -4.84 -10.38 -10.29
N ARG A 21 -4.58 -9.35 -9.47
CA ARG A 21 -4.47 -7.94 -9.88
C ARG A 21 -3.73 -7.11 -8.83
N ARG A 22 -2.92 -6.13 -9.28
CA ARG A 22 -2.34 -5.08 -8.44
C ARG A 22 -3.10 -3.77 -8.67
N TYR A 23 -3.24 -2.96 -7.64
CA TYR A 23 -3.99 -1.70 -7.72
C TYR A 23 -3.17 -0.51 -7.25
N THR A 24 -3.33 0.62 -7.93
CA THR A 24 -2.92 1.94 -7.43
C THR A 24 -4.03 2.55 -6.58
N ALA A 25 -3.73 3.62 -5.85
CA ALA A 25 -4.73 4.38 -5.10
C ALA A 25 -5.82 4.95 -6.01
N GLU A 26 -5.44 5.45 -7.19
CA GLU A 26 -6.34 5.99 -8.20
C GLU A 26 -7.28 4.91 -8.72
N ALA A 27 -6.76 3.73 -9.09
CA ALA A 27 -7.56 2.63 -9.59
C ALA A 27 -8.60 2.16 -8.54
N LEU A 28 -8.23 2.11 -7.26
CA LEU A 28 -9.17 1.77 -6.19
C LEU A 28 -10.22 2.87 -5.97
N ALA A 29 -9.82 4.14 -6.05
CA ALA A 29 -10.74 5.26 -5.93
C ALA A 29 -11.77 5.28 -7.08
N GLU A 30 -11.34 5.01 -8.31
CA GLU A 30 -12.22 4.89 -9.48
C GLU A 30 -13.22 3.73 -9.33
N LEU A 31 -12.77 2.56 -8.88
CA LEU A 31 -13.65 1.40 -8.65
C LEU A 31 -14.70 1.66 -7.57
N LEU A 32 -14.32 2.33 -6.48
CA LEU A 32 -15.25 2.74 -5.43
C LEU A 32 -16.25 3.79 -5.93
N GLY A 33 -15.78 4.78 -6.68
CA GLY A 33 -16.63 5.80 -7.30
C GLY A 33 -17.66 5.19 -8.25
N ALA A 34 -17.24 4.26 -9.11
CA ALA A 34 -18.11 3.57 -10.06
C ALA A 34 -19.21 2.73 -9.39
N THR A 35 -19.04 2.38 -8.11
CA THR A 35 -20.03 1.62 -7.32
C THR A 35 -20.88 2.49 -6.40
N GLY A 36 -20.80 3.82 -6.53
CA GLY A 36 -21.62 4.78 -5.80
C GLY A 36 -21.08 5.18 -4.41
N PHE A 37 -19.83 4.85 -4.11
CA PHE A 37 -19.17 5.31 -2.88
C PHE A 37 -18.44 6.62 -3.10
N ALA A 38 -18.58 7.55 -2.15
CA ALA A 38 -17.67 8.67 -2.02
C ALA A 38 -16.38 8.17 -1.36
N VAL A 39 -15.24 8.35 -2.05
CA VAL A 39 -13.92 7.97 -1.53
C VAL A 39 -13.47 8.97 -0.47
N GLY A 40 -13.15 8.46 0.71
CA GLY A 40 -12.59 9.22 1.83
C GLY A 40 -11.08 9.03 1.94
N ASP A 41 -10.61 8.84 3.16
CA ASP A 41 -9.17 8.72 3.44
C ASP A 41 -8.54 7.48 2.79
N VAL A 42 -7.30 7.64 2.34
CA VAL A 42 -6.46 6.61 1.73
C VAL A 42 -5.19 6.50 2.55
N HIS A 43 -4.92 5.29 3.04
CA HIS A 43 -3.77 4.97 3.88
C HIS A 43 -2.86 3.94 3.22
N GLY A 44 -1.56 4.22 3.21
CA GLY A 44 -0.53 3.22 2.98
C GLY A 44 -0.37 2.33 4.21
N VAL A 45 -0.20 1.04 3.99
CA VAL A 45 0.00 0.04 5.05
C VAL A 45 1.32 -0.68 4.80
N ARG A 46 2.15 -0.80 5.85
CA ARG A 46 3.50 -1.38 5.80
C ARG A 46 4.40 -0.63 4.81
N VAL A 47 4.55 0.67 5.02
CA VAL A 47 5.44 1.51 4.20
C VAL A 47 6.91 1.15 4.45
N PHE A 48 7.27 0.86 5.70
CA PHE A 48 8.64 0.60 6.13
C PHE A 48 8.84 -0.78 6.73
N ALA A 49 7.79 -1.42 7.26
CA ALA A 49 7.85 -2.71 7.95
C ALA A 49 8.54 -3.81 7.14
N ASP A 50 8.46 -3.71 5.81
CA ASP A 50 9.00 -4.71 4.89
C ASP A 50 10.42 -4.36 4.43
N LEU A 51 10.85 -3.12 4.69
CA LEU A 51 12.15 -2.58 4.34
C LEU A 51 13.12 -2.55 5.53
N VAL A 52 12.60 -2.57 6.76
CA VAL A 52 13.39 -2.52 7.99
C VAL A 52 13.79 -3.95 8.41
N PRO A 53 15.10 -4.26 8.51
CA PRO A 53 15.56 -5.56 9.02
C PRO A 53 15.06 -5.82 10.45
N SER A 54 14.45 -7.00 10.68
CA SER A 54 13.90 -7.40 11.99
C SER A 54 14.92 -7.28 13.14
N ARG A 55 16.18 -7.64 12.90
CA ARG A 55 17.26 -7.52 13.89
C ARG A 55 17.45 -6.11 14.47
N LEU A 56 17.09 -5.05 13.74
CA LEU A 56 17.18 -3.68 14.22
C LEU A 56 16.01 -3.33 15.15
N VAL A 57 14.85 -3.94 14.90
CA VAL A 57 13.65 -3.78 15.73
C VAL A 57 13.78 -4.59 17.02
N ASP A 58 14.32 -5.81 16.92
CA ASP A 58 14.46 -6.72 18.06
C ASP A 58 15.63 -6.35 18.99
N GLY A 59 16.66 -5.66 18.47
CA GLY A 59 17.91 -5.39 19.19
C GLY A 59 17.90 -4.11 20.04
N GLU A 60 17.01 -3.15 19.74
CA GLU A 60 17.01 -1.83 20.34
C GLU A 60 15.72 -1.60 21.15
N PRO A 61 15.80 -1.32 22.47
CA PRO A 61 14.63 -1.00 23.28
C PRO A 61 13.84 0.18 22.69
N GLY A 62 12.54 0.01 22.46
CA GLY A 62 11.68 1.06 21.93
C GLY A 62 11.62 1.15 20.40
N ALA A 63 12.42 0.36 19.67
CA ALA A 63 12.47 0.43 18.21
C ALA A 63 11.17 -0.03 17.54
N ALA A 64 10.46 -0.99 18.14
CA ALA A 64 9.14 -1.42 17.66
C ALA A 64 8.12 -0.28 17.74
N GLU A 65 8.07 0.44 18.86
CA GLU A 65 7.19 1.59 19.06
C GLU A 65 7.56 2.74 18.12
N ALA A 66 8.84 2.99 17.92
CA ALA A 66 9.33 4.00 16.97
C ALA A 66 8.93 3.66 15.52
N LEU A 67 9.04 2.39 15.12
CA LEU A 67 8.59 1.94 13.80
C LEU A 67 7.08 2.11 13.63
N VAL A 68 6.28 1.78 14.65
CA VAL A 68 4.83 2.01 14.64
C VAL A 68 4.50 3.50 14.50
N ALA A 69 5.21 4.38 15.21
CA ALA A 69 5.01 5.82 15.10
C ALA A 69 5.35 6.34 13.69
N LEU A 70 6.44 5.85 13.11
CA LEU A 70 6.84 6.19 11.75
C LEU A 70 5.81 5.71 10.71
N GLU A 71 5.34 4.47 10.83
CA GLU A 71 4.30 3.90 9.96
C GLU A 71 3.01 4.72 10.00
N ARG A 72 2.58 5.14 11.19
CA ARG A 72 1.38 6.00 11.31
C ARG A 72 1.54 7.34 10.62
N ALA A 73 2.71 7.97 10.73
CA ALA A 73 3.00 9.23 10.05
C ALA A 73 3.08 9.05 8.53
N ALA A 74 3.63 7.93 8.07
CA ALA A 74 3.78 7.62 6.66
C ALA A 74 2.47 7.22 5.98
N ALA A 75 1.56 6.57 6.71
CA ALA A 75 0.31 6.04 6.18
C ALA A 75 -0.52 7.08 5.42
N THR A 76 -0.58 8.33 5.88
CA THR A 76 -1.34 9.42 5.24
C THR A 76 -0.49 10.32 4.35
N HIS A 77 0.84 10.11 4.31
CA HIS A 77 1.72 10.97 3.53
C HIS A 77 1.57 10.67 2.03
N PRO A 78 1.27 11.67 1.18
CA PRO A 78 0.83 11.45 -0.20
C PRO A 78 1.85 10.70 -1.05
N VAL A 79 3.15 10.95 -0.85
CA VAL A 79 4.22 10.25 -1.59
C VAL A 79 4.55 8.87 -1.00
N LEU A 80 4.45 8.71 0.32
CA LEU A 80 4.92 7.48 0.98
C LEU A 80 3.86 6.40 0.95
N ARG A 81 2.57 6.77 0.96
CA ARG A 81 1.48 5.80 0.85
C ARG A 81 1.51 5.04 -0.48
N ASP A 82 2.00 5.65 -1.56
CA ASP A 82 1.98 5.07 -2.91
C ASP A 82 3.07 4.01 -3.10
N ILE A 83 4.08 3.97 -2.22
CA ILE A 83 5.11 2.91 -2.18
C ILE A 83 4.81 1.84 -1.14
N ALA A 84 3.68 1.94 -0.43
CA ALA A 84 3.29 0.97 0.57
C ALA A 84 3.01 -0.39 -0.06
N THR A 85 3.25 -1.48 0.68
CA THR A 85 2.98 -2.83 0.15
C THR A 85 1.49 -3.15 0.09
N GLN A 86 0.66 -2.35 0.78
CA GLN A 86 -0.80 -2.46 0.80
C GLN A 86 -1.44 -1.06 0.89
N LEU A 87 -2.67 -0.93 0.39
CA LEU A 87 -3.50 0.28 0.50
C LEU A 87 -4.80 -0.02 1.26
N HIS A 88 -5.22 0.89 2.12
CA HIS A 88 -6.51 0.89 2.79
C HIS A 88 -7.28 2.15 2.41
N LEU A 89 -8.44 1.99 1.78
CA LEU A 89 -9.32 3.11 1.41
C LEU A 89 -10.65 2.99 2.17
N ILE A 90 -11.19 4.14 2.59
CA ILE A 90 -12.50 4.21 3.24
C ILE A 90 -13.50 4.78 2.24
N GLY A 91 -14.47 3.97 1.81
CA GLY A 91 -15.61 4.42 1.02
C GLY A 91 -16.81 4.75 1.91
N ARG A 92 -17.46 5.88 1.69
CA ARG A 92 -18.75 6.21 2.31
C ARG A 92 -19.87 6.02 1.31
N LYS A 93 -20.90 5.26 1.70
CA LYS A 93 -22.07 5.06 0.84
C LYS A 93 -22.82 6.39 0.70
N SER A 94 -23.03 6.80 -0.54
CA SER A 94 -23.83 7.97 -0.90
C SER A 94 -25.32 7.64 -0.89
#